data_AF-A0A8S3WX21-F1
#
_entry.id   AF-A0A8S3WX21-F1
#
_cell.length_a   1.000
_cell.length_b   1.000
_cell.length_c   1.000
_cell.angle_alpha   90.00
_cell.angle_beta   90.00
_cell.angle_gamma   90.00
#
_symmetry.space_group_name_H-M   'P 1'
#
loop_
_entity.id
_entity.type
_entity.pdbx_description
1 polymer ?
#
loop_
_entity_poly.entity_id
_entity_poly.type
_entity_poly.pdbx_seq_one_letter_code
_entity_poly.pdbx_strand_id
1 'polypeptide(L)'
;MILRTHCNKVKLRKTKKNLNSIIEAIKCTMNPFDDTIDKDTLFNISTGKAASKEVADFLLNVKTAGYQQKLNFISECSSTPARFDKPIKRNKICNFASQCMTKLLSTKDKNKKVLLKMERSLKKN
;
A
#
# COMPACT_ATOMS: atom_id res chain seq x y z
N MET A 1 -20.21 -43.90 -7.37
CA MET A 1 -18.84 -43.88 -6.80
C MET A 1 -17.87 -42.91 -7.50
N ILE A 2 -17.97 -42.73 -8.83
CA ILE A 2 -17.06 -41.90 -9.65
C ILE A 2 -17.12 -40.38 -9.35
N LEU A 3 -18.30 -39.85 -9.01
CA LEU A 3 -18.47 -38.43 -8.65
C LEU A 3 -17.73 -38.03 -7.37
N ARG A 4 -17.63 -38.93 -6.38
CA ARG A 4 -16.91 -38.68 -5.12
C ARG A 4 -15.41 -38.58 -5.33
N THR A 5 -14.81 -39.45 -6.15
CA THR A 5 -13.37 -39.44 -6.43
C THR A 5 -12.95 -38.22 -7.26
N HIS A 6 -13.79 -37.79 -8.21
CA HIS A 6 -13.53 -36.58 -9.00
C HIS A 6 -13.61 -35.30 -8.15
N CYS A 7 -14.63 -35.18 -7.28
CA CYS A 7 -14.76 -34.07 -6.35
C CYS A 7 -13.57 -33.98 -5.37
N ASN A 8 -13.06 -35.13 -4.90
CA ASN A 8 -11.85 -35.18 -4.06
C ASN A 8 -10.59 -34.73 -4.80
N LYS A 9 -10.39 -35.13 -6.07
CA LYS A 9 -9.26 -34.64 -6.89
C LYS A 9 -9.30 -33.11 -7.07
N VAL A 10 -10.48 -32.55 -7.33
CA VAL A 10 -10.65 -31.09 -7.48
C VAL A 10 -10.36 -30.36 -6.17
N LYS A 11 -10.86 -30.87 -5.04
CA LYS A 11 -10.57 -30.32 -3.70
C LYS A 11 -9.08 -30.36 -3.38
N LEU A 12 -8.42 -31.50 -3.60
CA LEU A 12 -6.98 -31.66 -3.36
C LEU A 12 -6.15 -30.66 -4.18
N ARG A 13 -6.51 -30.46 -5.46
CA ARG A 13 -5.85 -29.47 -6.33
C ARG A 13 -6.02 -28.04 -5.81
N LYS A 14 -7.21 -27.68 -5.32
CA LYS A 14 -7.46 -26.37 -4.69
C LYS A 14 -6.64 -26.21 -3.42
N THR A 15 -6.61 -27.22 -2.55
CA THR A 15 -5.81 -27.21 -1.32
C THR A 15 -4.33 -27.02 -1.63
N LYS A 16 -3.77 -27.77 -2.59
CA LYS A 16 -2.37 -27.62 -3.02
C LYS A 16 -2.07 -26.21 -3.53
N LYS A 17 -2.97 -25.63 -4.33
CA LYS A 17 -2.84 -24.26 -4.83
C LYS A 17 -2.84 -23.23 -3.69
N ASN A 18 -3.74 -23.38 -2.72
CA ASN A 18 -3.84 -22.49 -1.57
C ASN A 18 -2.59 -22.60 -0.68
N LEU A 19 -2.14 -23.83 -0.42
CA LEU A 19 -0.94 -24.09 0.38
C LEU A 19 0.29 -23.47 -0.26
N ASN A 20 0.48 -23.67 -1.57
CA ASN A 20 1.54 -23.01 -2.32
C ASN A 20 1.44 -21.48 -2.24
N SER A 21 0.24 -20.90 -2.31
CA SER A 21 0.08 -19.45 -2.19
C SER A 21 0.45 -18.91 -0.81
N ILE A 22 0.23 -19.69 0.25
CA ILE A 22 0.63 -19.33 1.62
C ILE A 22 2.15 -19.42 1.75
N ILE A 23 2.76 -20.50 1.25
CA ILE A 23 4.23 -20.66 1.26
C ILE A 23 4.90 -19.49 0.56
N GLU A 24 4.43 -19.14 -0.64
CA GLU A 24 4.98 -18.00 -1.38
C GLU A 24 4.74 -16.67 -0.68
N ALA A 25 3.59 -16.49 -0.01
CA ALA A 25 3.36 -15.30 0.81
C ALA A 25 4.36 -15.20 1.97
N ILE A 26 4.63 -16.30 2.68
CA ILE A 26 5.60 -16.35 3.79
C ILE A 26 7.03 -16.07 3.29
N LYS A 27 7.43 -16.65 2.16
CA LYS A 27 8.74 -16.37 1.55
C LYS A 27 8.91 -14.91 1.13
N CYS A 28 7.81 -14.25 0.77
CA CYS A 28 7.78 -12.83 0.42
C CYS A 28 7.62 -11.90 1.63
N THR A 29 7.55 -12.43 2.86
CA THR A 29 7.55 -11.64 4.09
C THR A 29 8.90 -11.73 4.79
N MET A 30 9.43 -10.59 5.22
CA MET A 30 10.69 -10.51 5.97
C MET A 30 10.53 -11.09 7.38
N ASN A 31 11.53 -11.82 7.86
CA ASN A 31 11.68 -12.14 9.29
C ASN A 31 12.14 -10.86 10.02
N PRO A 32 11.33 -10.27 10.93
CA PRO A 32 11.71 -9.03 11.61
C PRO A 32 12.80 -9.18 12.68
N PHE A 33 13.22 -10.39 12.99
CA PHE A 33 14.25 -10.71 14.00
C PHE A 33 15.56 -11.22 13.38
N ASP A 34 15.71 -11.10 12.06
CA ASP A 34 16.95 -11.51 11.39
C ASP A 34 18.03 -10.43 11.54
N ASP A 35 19.21 -10.81 12.01
CA ASP A 35 20.33 -9.89 12.22
C ASP A 35 20.92 -9.36 10.90
N THR A 36 20.57 -9.99 9.78
CA THR A 36 21.03 -9.60 8.43
C THR A 36 20.15 -8.52 7.77
N ILE A 37 19.09 -8.06 8.44
CA ILE A 37 18.19 -7.04 7.89
C ILE A 37 18.92 -5.72 7.74
N ASP A 38 18.79 -5.14 6.55
CA ASP A 38 19.18 -3.76 6.31
C ASP A 38 18.33 -2.81 7.17
N LYS A 39 18.97 -2.18 8.15
CA LYS A 39 18.35 -1.25 9.09
C LYS A 39 17.96 0.08 8.44
N ASP A 40 18.50 0.37 7.25
CA ASP A 40 18.20 1.60 6.51
C ASP A 40 16.96 1.43 5.61
N THR A 41 16.49 0.21 5.39
CA THR A 41 15.28 -0.06 4.60
C THR A 41 14.02 0.06 5.46
N LEU A 42 13.05 0.85 4.99
CA LEU A 42 11.75 1.00 5.63
C LEU A 42 10.80 -0.16 5.24
N PHE A 43 10.27 -0.87 6.24
CA PHE A 43 9.33 -1.99 6.02
C PHE A 43 7.93 -1.69 6.54
N ASN A 44 6.92 -2.24 5.86
CA ASN A 44 5.54 -2.19 6.32
C ASN A 44 5.28 -3.30 7.36
N ILE A 45 4.95 -2.93 8.60
CA ILE A 45 4.68 -3.86 9.71
C ILE A 45 3.51 -4.81 9.40
N SER A 46 2.51 -4.37 8.64
CA SER A 46 1.34 -5.21 8.32
C SER A 46 1.61 -6.26 7.24
N THR A 47 2.60 -6.04 6.37
CA THR A 47 2.85 -6.93 5.21
C THR A 47 4.25 -7.52 5.21
N GLY A 48 5.17 -7.06 6.05
CA GLY A 48 6.58 -7.47 6.04
C GLY A 48 7.33 -7.13 4.76
N LYS A 49 6.77 -6.29 3.87
CA LYS A 49 7.35 -5.89 2.59
C LYS A 49 8.08 -4.55 2.72
N ALA A 50 9.17 -4.40 1.96
CA ALA A 50 9.89 -3.13 1.85
C ALA A 50 9.00 -2.04 1.21
N ALA A 51 9.15 -0.80 1.68
CA ALA A 51 8.54 0.37 1.08
C ALA A 51 9.11 0.61 -0.33
N SER A 52 8.31 1.17 -1.24
CA SER A 52 8.92 1.74 -2.45
C SER A 52 9.74 2.96 -2.06
N LYS A 53 10.70 3.32 -2.91
CA LYS A 53 11.47 4.56 -2.79
C LYS A 53 10.57 5.78 -2.55
N GLU A 54 9.50 5.93 -3.34
CA GLU A 54 8.56 7.05 -3.19
C GLU A 54 7.88 7.12 -1.81
N VAL A 55 7.53 5.96 -1.24
CA VAL A 55 6.90 5.90 0.10
C VAL A 55 7.95 6.12 1.19
N ALA A 56 9.13 5.54 1.05
CA ALA A 56 10.23 5.76 1.98
C ALA A 56 10.61 7.25 2.02
N ASP A 57 10.85 7.86 0.86
CA ASP A 57 11.20 9.27 0.73
C ASP A 57 10.12 10.17 1.33
N PHE A 58 8.84 9.89 1.08
CA PHE A 58 7.75 10.66 1.68
C PHE A 58 7.69 10.49 3.20
N LEU A 59 7.67 9.26 3.72
CA LEU A 59 7.48 9.00 5.14
C LEU A 59 8.65 9.51 5.98
N LEU A 60 9.88 9.41 5.48
CA LEU A 60 11.08 9.90 6.17
C LEU A 60 11.15 11.43 6.17
N ASN A 61 10.69 12.09 5.11
CA ASN A 61 10.88 13.53 4.93
C ASN A 61 9.63 14.38 5.23
N VAL A 62 8.45 13.78 5.46
CA VAL A 62 7.17 14.51 5.59
C VAL A 62 7.19 15.61 6.64
N LYS A 63 7.87 15.39 7.77
CA LYS A 63 7.97 16.38 8.86
C LYS A 63 8.79 17.59 8.42
N THR A 64 9.96 17.35 7.83
CA THR A 64 10.86 18.40 7.33
C THR A 64 10.19 19.18 6.20
N ALA A 65 9.58 18.49 5.24
CA ALA A 65 8.85 19.11 4.14
C ALA A 65 7.68 19.97 4.63
N GLY A 66 6.91 19.48 5.61
CA GLY A 66 5.80 20.23 6.22
C GLY A 66 6.30 21.47 6.98
N TYR A 67 7.43 21.37 7.68
CA TYR A 67 8.05 22.50 8.35
C TYR A 67 8.52 23.58 7.36
N GLN A 68 9.18 23.19 6.26
CA GLN A 68 9.59 24.12 5.21
C GLN A 68 8.38 24.81 4.57
N GLN A 69 7.29 24.09 4.30
CA GLN A 69 6.06 24.68 3.77
C GLN A 69 5.44 25.70 4.73
N LYS A 70 5.47 25.43 6.04
CA LYS A 70 5.03 26.40 7.05
C LYS A 70 5.87 27.68 6.98
N LEU A 71 7.20 27.55 6.95
CA LEU A 71 8.10 28.72 6.88
C LEU A 71 7.87 29.52 5.61
N ASN A 72 7.74 28.85 4.46
CA ASN A 72 7.46 29.49 3.18
C ASN A 72 6.13 30.24 3.23
N PHE A 73 5.08 29.63 3.80
CA PHE A 73 3.78 30.29 3.94
C PHE A 73 3.86 31.55 4.80
N ILE A 74 4.57 31.52 5.94
CA ILE A 74 4.77 32.70 6.79
C ILE A 74 5.49 33.79 6.00
N SER A 75 6.57 33.44 5.31
CA SER A 75 7.34 34.37 4.47
C SER A 75 6.49 34.98 3.35
N GLU A 76 5.67 34.18 2.68
CA GLU A 76 4.79 34.65 1.61
C GLU A 76 3.70 35.60 2.14
N CYS A 77 3.15 35.32 3.32
CA CYS A 77 2.18 36.20 3.99
C CYS A 77 2.80 37.53 4.42
N SER A 78 4.04 37.52 4.90
CA SER A 78 4.78 38.75 5.24
C SER A 78 5.06 39.63 4.01
N SER A 79 5.38 39.02 2.86
CA SER A 79 5.70 39.76 1.63
C SER A 79 4.46 40.15 0.82
N THR A 80 3.35 39.40 0.92
CA THR A 80 2.14 39.63 0.14
C THR A 80 0.91 39.38 1.01
N PRO A 81 0.26 40.42 1.56
CA PRO A 81 -0.90 40.26 2.45
C PRO A 81 -2.05 39.44 1.82
N ALA A 82 -2.28 39.62 0.52
CA ALA A 82 -3.29 38.86 -0.25
C ALA A 82 -2.97 37.35 -0.38
N ARG A 83 -1.81 36.88 0.09
CA ARG A 83 -1.48 35.45 0.14
C ARG A 83 -2.34 34.71 1.15
N PHE A 84 -2.68 35.34 2.27
CA PHE A 84 -3.39 34.71 3.38
C PHE A 84 -4.78 34.20 2.94
N ASP A 85 -5.46 34.96 2.08
CA ASP A 85 -6.78 34.61 1.56
C ASP A 85 -6.74 33.52 0.49
N LYS A 86 -5.55 33.18 -0.04
CA LYS A 86 -5.40 32.19 -1.10
C LYS A 86 -5.35 30.76 -0.52
N PRO A 87 -6.06 29.80 -1.13
CA PRO A 87 -6.03 28.40 -0.70
C PRO A 87 -4.62 27.82 -0.64
N ILE A 88 -4.36 27.00 0.38
CA ILE A 88 -3.11 26.25 0.50
C ILE A 88 -3.22 24.96 -0.33
N LYS A 89 -2.25 24.76 -1.23
CA LYS A 89 -2.16 23.54 -2.04
C LYS A 89 -1.96 22.33 -1.13
N ARG A 90 -2.80 21.30 -1.29
CA ARG A 90 -2.67 20.05 -0.54
C ARG A 90 -1.49 19.23 -1.06
N ASN A 91 -0.72 18.66 -0.14
CA ASN A 91 0.33 17.71 -0.47
C ASN A 91 -0.27 16.38 -0.90
N LYS A 92 0.32 15.77 -1.92
CA LYS A 92 0.04 14.38 -2.27
C LYS A 92 0.60 13.49 -1.16
N ILE A 93 -0.25 12.63 -0.59
CA ILE A 93 0.16 11.68 0.45
C ILE A 93 0.64 10.40 -0.24
N CYS A 94 1.92 10.06 -0.05
CA CYS A 94 2.52 8.83 -0.55
C CYS A 94 2.86 7.91 0.64
N ASN A 95 1.91 7.08 1.05
CA ASN A 95 2.08 6.11 2.13
C ASN A 95 1.84 4.67 1.64
N PHE A 96 1.97 3.67 2.52
CA PHE A 96 1.71 2.28 2.14
C PHE A 96 0.30 2.04 1.59
N ALA A 97 -0.70 2.80 2.03
CA ALA A 97 -2.06 2.69 1.47
C ALA A 97 -2.13 3.21 0.03
N SER A 98 -1.33 4.23 -0.31
CA SER A 98 -1.23 4.75 -1.68
C SER A 98 -0.59 3.75 -2.67
N GLN A 99 0.25 2.83 -2.19
CA GLN A 99 0.82 1.73 -3.01
C GLN A 99 -0.15 0.59 -3.25
N CYS A 100 -1.17 0.42 -2.39
CA CYS A 100 -2.25 -0.54 -2.59
C CYS A 100 -3.20 -0.03 -3.68
N MET A 101 -2.72 0.08 -4.92
CA MET A 101 -3.55 0.57 -6.02
C MET A 101 -4.77 -0.32 -6.24
N THR A 102 -5.91 0.35 -6.14
CA THR A 102 -7.25 -0.08 -6.49
C THR A 102 -7.31 -0.44 -7.97
N LYS A 103 -7.74 -1.65 -8.33
CA LYS A 103 -8.15 -1.89 -9.72
C LYS A 103 -9.34 -0.98 -10.02
N LEU A 104 -9.17 -0.05 -10.95
CA LEU A 104 -10.31 0.60 -11.60
C LEU A 104 -11.04 -0.48 -12.39
N LEU A 105 -12.22 -0.88 -11.92
CA LEU A 105 -13.13 -1.66 -12.76
C LEU A 105 -13.84 -0.65 -13.66
N SER A 106 -13.49 -0.67 -14.95
CA SER A 106 -14.31 -0.03 -15.97
C SER A 106 -15.55 -0.90 -16.18
N THR A 107 -16.67 -0.56 -15.56
CA THR A 107 -17.98 -1.09 -15.95
C THR A 107 -18.42 -0.46 -17.27
N LYS A 108 -19.23 -1.16 -18.08
CA LYS A 108 -19.79 -0.65 -19.34
C LYS A 108 -20.65 0.60 -19.14
N ASP A 109 -21.19 0.79 -17.93
CA ASP A 109 -21.75 2.05 -17.48
C ASP A 109 -20.64 2.93 -16.93
N LYS A 110 -20.57 4.17 -17.42
CA LYS A 110 -19.53 5.21 -17.22
C LYS A 110 -19.22 5.59 -15.74
N ASN A 111 -19.69 4.84 -14.76
CA ASN A 111 -19.41 5.02 -13.34
C ASN A 111 -18.12 4.27 -12.95
N LYS A 112 -17.01 5.02 -12.83
CA LYS A 112 -15.74 4.49 -12.31
C LYS A 112 -15.90 4.16 -10.82
N LYS A 113 -16.00 2.87 -10.47
CA LYS A 113 -15.92 2.41 -9.08
C LYS A 113 -14.46 2.13 -8.71
N VAL A 114 -14.00 2.75 -7.63
CA VAL A 114 -12.66 2.55 -7.06
C VAL A 114 -12.75 1.39 -6.06
N LEU A 115 -12.08 0.27 -6.37
CA LEU A 115 -12.10 -0.92 -5.51
C LEU A 115 -10.83 -0.96 -4.67
N LEU A 116 -10.94 -0.57 -3.39
CA LEU A 116 -9.84 -0.65 -2.43
C LEU A 116 -9.51 -2.13 -2.17
N LYS A 117 -8.38 -2.60 -2.70
CA LYS A 117 -7.87 -3.93 -2.40
C LYS A 117 -7.18 -3.88 -1.03
N MET A 118 -7.92 -4.17 0.02
CA MET A 118 -7.30 -4.42 1.32
C MET A 118 -6.52 -5.75 1.27
N GLU A 119 -5.19 -5.73 1.43
CA GLU A 119 -4.35 -6.94 1.56
C GLU A 119 -4.57 -7.69 2.90
N ARG A 120 -5.75 -7.58 3.52
CA ARG A 120 -6.10 -8.31 4.76
C ARG A 120 -6.98 -9.55 4.53
N SER A 121 -7.38 -9.84 3.29
CA SER A 121 -8.23 -11.01 3.01
C SER A 121 -7.44 -12.14 2.35
N LEU A 122 -7.29 -13.24 3.09
CA LEU A 122 -7.30 -14.57 2.48
C LEU A 122 -8.54 -14.61 1.57
N LYS A 123 -8.32 -14.82 0.26
CA LYS A 123 -9.39 -14.86 -0.74
C LYS A 123 -10.50 -15.80 -0.26
N LYS A 124 -11.66 -15.25 0.12
CA LYS A 124 -12.89 -16.05 0.26
C LYS A 124 -13.27 -16.53 -1.14
N ASN A 125 -13.40 -17.85 -1.27
CA ASN A 125 -13.75 -18.57 -2.49
C ASN A 125 -15.19 -18.31 -2.92
#